data_AF-A0AAD5DFJ7-F1
#
_entry.id   AF-A0AAD5DFJ7-F1
#
_cell.length_a   1.000
_cell.length_b   1.000
_cell.length_c   1.000
_cell.angle_alpha   90.00
_cell.angle_beta   90.00
_cell.angle_gamma   90.00
#
_symmetry.space_group_name_H-M   'P 1'
#
loop_
_entity.id
_entity.type
_entity.pdbx_description
1 polymer ?
#
loop_
_entity_poly.entity_id
_entity_poly.type
_entity_poly.pdbx_seq_one_letter_code
_entity_poly.pdbx_strand_id
1 'polypeptide(L)'
;MAAPAQLNVFPVGNYTFGSKPPKFEKDSNVSARMERLKEKYAREGLRRSVDAVLVVHEHGHPHVLVLQMGASFFKLPGGRLRPGED
;
A
#
# COMPACT_ATOMS: atom_id res chain seq x y z
N MET A 1 -17.80 -25.75 1.02
CA MET A 1 -17.58 -24.50 1.78
C MET A 1 -16.18 -24.57 2.37
N ALA A 2 -15.26 -23.70 1.95
CA ALA A 2 -13.93 -23.66 2.58
C ALA A 2 -14.08 -23.20 4.04
N ALA A 3 -13.33 -23.81 4.96
CA ALA A 3 -13.30 -23.36 6.35
C ALA A 3 -12.84 -21.89 6.41
N PRO A 4 -13.35 -21.08 7.35
CA PRO A 4 -12.92 -19.69 7.48
C PRO A 4 -11.41 -19.65 7.77
N ALA A 5 -10.68 -18.86 6.98
CA ALA A 5 -9.27 -18.65 7.20
C ALA A 5 -9.06 -17.96 8.57
N GLN A 6 -8.29 -18.59 9.46
CA GLN A 6 -7.90 -18.00 10.74
C GLN A 6 -6.61 -17.20 10.57
N LEU A 7 -6.57 -15.99 11.12
CA LEU A 7 -5.41 -15.11 11.12
C LEU A 7 -4.99 -14.82 12.55
N ASN A 8 -3.72 -15.06 12.86
CA ASN A 8 -3.12 -14.64 14.13
C ASN A 8 -2.80 -13.14 14.04
N VAL A 9 -3.35 -12.36 14.97
CA VAL A 9 -3.13 -10.93 15.08
C VAL A 9 -2.48 -10.67 16.44
N PHE A 10 -1.50 -9.76 16.49
CA PHE A 10 -0.74 -9.47 17.71
C PHE A 10 -0.92 -8.00 18.15
N PRO A 11 -0.67 -7.68 19.43
CA PRO A 11 -0.77 -6.32 19.94
C PRO A 11 0.11 -5.35 19.15
N VAL A 12 -0.36 -4.12 18.91
CA VAL A 12 0.44 -3.07 18.25
C VAL A 12 1.75 -2.78 18.99
N GLY A 13 1.76 -2.91 20.33
CA GLY A 13 2.95 -2.74 21.16
C GLY A 13 4.08 -3.75 20.91
N ASN A 14 3.82 -4.84 20.17
CA ASN A 14 4.87 -5.79 19.77
C ASN A 14 5.73 -5.29 18.59
N TYR A 15 5.35 -4.16 17.97
CA TYR A 15 6.02 -3.61 16.80
C TYR A 15 6.67 -2.27 17.11
N THR A 16 7.81 -2.00 16.50
CA THR A 16 8.53 -0.72 16.61
C THR A 16 8.48 0.04 15.28
N PHE A 17 8.25 1.35 15.36
CA PHE A 17 8.15 2.23 14.19
C PHE A 17 9.39 3.11 14.11
N GLY A 18 10.31 2.73 13.22
CA GLY A 18 11.52 3.51 12.93
C GLY A 18 11.29 4.61 11.89
N SER A 19 12.25 5.53 11.77
CA SER A 19 12.26 6.56 10.74
C SER A 19 13.28 6.24 9.64
N LYS A 20 13.01 6.71 8.43
CA LYS A 20 13.90 6.64 7.26
C LYS A 20 13.77 7.93 6.44
N PRO A 21 14.70 8.21 5.51
CA PRO A 21 14.58 9.37 4.64
C PRO A 21 13.23 9.42 3.91
N PRO A 22 12.67 10.64 3.68
CA PRO A 22 11.36 10.79 3.08
C PRO A 22 11.33 10.24 1.65
N LYS A 23 10.23 9.57 1.30
CA LYS A 23 9.94 9.11 -0.05
C LYS A 23 8.90 10.01 -0.66
N PHE A 24 9.26 10.68 -1.75
CA PHE A 24 8.35 11.56 -2.48
C PHE A 24 7.51 10.78 -3.49
N GLU A 25 6.28 11.25 -3.70
CA GLU A 25 5.45 10.78 -4.80
C GLU A 25 6.13 11.08 -6.14
N LYS A 26 5.91 10.20 -7.10
CA LYS A 26 6.53 10.33 -8.43
C LYS A 26 5.98 11.52 -9.22
N ASP A 27 4.70 11.80 -9.04
CA ASP A 27 3.97 12.79 -9.83
C ASP A 27 3.62 13.98 -8.94
N SER A 28 3.88 15.20 -9.43
CA SER A 28 3.64 16.44 -8.69
C SER A 28 2.16 16.77 -8.52
N ASN A 29 1.30 16.27 -9.41
CA ASN A 29 -0.13 16.48 -9.39
C ASN A 29 -0.87 15.33 -10.09
N VAL A 30 -2.20 15.36 -10.01
CA VAL A 30 -3.08 14.34 -10.58
C VAL A 30 -2.99 14.28 -12.11
N SER A 31 -2.88 15.42 -12.78
CA SER A 31 -2.81 15.49 -14.25
C SER A 31 -1.57 14.80 -14.79
N ALA A 32 -0.39 15.10 -14.23
CA ALA A 32 0.87 14.45 -14.58
C ALA A 32 0.83 12.93 -14.34
N ARG A 33 0.16 12.51 -13.24
CA ARG A 33 -0.07 11.10 -12.96
C ARG A 33 -0.93 10.43 -14.04
N MET A 34 -2.00 11.07 -14.48
CA MET A 34 -2.90 10.51 -15.51
C MET A 34 -2.21 10.42 -16.89
N GLU A 35 -1.46 11.45 -17.26
CA GLU A 35 -0.68 11.46 -18.51
C GLU A 35 0.33 10.31 -18.54
N ARG A 36 1.12 10.16 -17.47
CA ARG A 36 2.06 9.05 -17.32
C ARG A 36 1.37 7.68 -17.38
N LEU A 37 0.18 7.54 -16.81
CA LEU A 37 -0.58 6.28 -16.86
C LEU A 37 -1.02 5.95 -18.29
N LYS A 38 -1.50 6.95 -19.04
CA LYS A 38 -1.91 6.80 -20.44
C LYS A 38 -0.74 6.39 -21.33
N GLU A 39 0.40 7.09 -21.23
CA GLU A 39 1.61 6.75 -21.98
C GLU A 39 2.13 5.36 -21.67
N LYS A 40 2.15 5.00 -20.38
CA LYS A 40 2.58 3.67 -19.95
C LYS A 40 1.67 2.57 -20.45
N TYR A 41 0.36 2.80 -20.49
CA TYR A 41 -0.59 1.85 -21.03
C TYR A 41 -0.36 1.61 -22.53
N ALA A 42 -0.15 2.68 -23.30
CA ALA A 42 0.11 2.58 -24.73
C ALA A 42 1.37 1.75 -25.06
N ARG A 43 2.39 1.81 -24.20
CA ARG A 43 3.67 1.09 -24.40
C ARG A 43 3.70 -0.32 -23.79
N GLU A 44 3.16 -0.47 -22.58
CA GLU A 44 3.38 -1.66 -21.73
C GLU A 44 2.08 -2.42 -21.43
N GLY A 45 0.92 -1.94 -21.91
CA GLY A 45 -0.38 -2.51 -21.62
C GLY A 45 -0.83 -2.27 -20.16
N LEU A 46 -1.61 -3.21 -19.63
CA LEU A 46 -2.25 -3.05 -18.33
C LEU A 46 -1.24 -2.91 -17.18
N ARG A 47 -1.42 -1.88 -16.35
CA ARG A 47 -0.63 -1.72 -15.13
C ARG A 47 -1.07 -2.73 -14.08
N ARG A 48 -0.16 -3.57 -13.61
CA ARG A 48 -0.33 -4.42 -12.42
C ARG A 48 0.20 -3.71 -11.16
N SER A 49 -0.59 -3.69 -10.09
CA SER A 49 -0.20 -3.13 -8.79
C SER A 49 -0.71 -4.03 -7.68
N VAL A 50 0.01 -4.05 -6.56
CA VAL A 50 -0.33 -4.84 -5.37
C VAL A 50 -0.23 -3.95 -4.15
N ASP A 51 -1.15 -4.14 -3.22
CA ASP A 51 -1.21 -3.44 -1.94
C ASP A 51 -1.39 -4.46 -0.82
N ALA A 52 -0.64 -4.29 0.27
CA ALA A 52 -0.67 -5.16 1.43
C ALA A 52 -1.57 -4.58 2.52
N VAL A 53 -2.34 -5.45 3.17
CA VAL A 53 -3.13 -5.12 4.36
C VAL A 53 -2.42 -5.75 5.56
N LEU A 54 -1.88 -4.91 6.43
CA LEU A 54 -1.22 -5.35 7.67
C LEU A 54 -2.19 -5.12 8.82
N VAL A 55 -2.45 -6.18 9.59
CA VAL A 55 -3.42 -6.16 10.70
C VAL A 55 -2.69 -6.35 12.02
N VAL A 56 -2.94 -5.46 12.96
CA VAL A 56 -2.55 -5.57 14.38
C VAL A 56 -3.80 -5.46 15.24
N HIS A 57 -3.69 -5.67 16.55
CA HIS A 57 -4.79 -5.34 17.44
C HIS A 57 -4.36 -4.41 18.57
N GLU A 58 -5.30 -3.65 19.08
CA GLU A 58 -5.15 -2.87 20.30
C GLU A 58 -6.46 -3.01 21.08
N HIS A 59 -6.37 -3.38 22.36
CA HIS A 59 -7.53 -3.66 23.22
C HIS A 59 -8.56 -4.65 22.63
N GLY A 60 -8.10 -5.66 21.88
CA GLY A 60 -8.98 -6.67 21.27
C GLY A 60 -9.68 -6.20 19.98
N HIS A 61 -9.39 -5.00 19.49
CA HIS A 61 -9.92 -4.47 18.24
C HIS A 61 -8.87 -4.54 17.13
N PRO A 62 -9.21 -5.09 15.93
CA PRO A 62 -8.29 -5.12 14.81
C PRO A 62 -8.09 -3.72 14.22
N HIS A 63 -6.84 -3.41 13.86
CA HIS A 63 -6.42 -2.15 13.26
C HIS A 63 -5.63 -2.45 11.99
N VAL A 64 -5.85 -1.65 10.94
CA VAL A 64 -5.08 -1.73 9.69
C VAL A 64 -3.99 -0.67 9.71
N LEU A 65 -2.75 -1.07 9.47
CA LEU A 65 -1.64 -0.13 9.32
C LEU A 65 -1.69 0.55 7.96
N VAL A 66 -1.64 1.88 7.96
CA VAL A 66 -1.67 2.72 6.76
C VAL A 66 -0.50 3.72 6.75
N LEU A 67 -0.07 4.10 5.56
CA LEU A 67 0.91 5.17 5.34
C LEU A 67 0.16 6.49 5.19
N GLN A 68 0.30 7.36 6.19
CA GLN A 68 -0.25 8.72 6.13
C GLN A 68 0.70 9.65 5.34
N MET A 69 0.14 10.42 4.40
CA MET A 69 0.85 11.44 3.65
C MET A 69 0.12 12.78 3.83
N GLY A 70 0.75 13.74 4.51
CA GLY A 70 0.07 14.98 4.87
C GLY A 70 -1.11 14.74 5.82
N ALA A 71 -2.12 15.61 5.77
CA ALA A 71 -3.20 15.60 6.76
C ALA A 71 -4.29 14.55 6.50
N SER A 72 -4.69 14.35 5.24
CA SER A 72 -5.93 13.61 4.89
C SER A 72 -5.73 12.51 3.86
N PHE A 73 -4.49 12.17 3.53
CA PHE A 73 -4.20 11.18 2.50
C PHE A 73 -3.56 9.94 3.11
N PHE A 74 -4.16 8.77 2.84
CA PHE A 74 -3.73 7.48 3.39
C PHE A 74 -3.53 6.49 2.26
N LYS A 75 -2.50 5.65 2.38
CA LYS A 75 -2.20 4.57 1.42
C LYS A 75 -1.91 3.27 2.14
N LEU A 76 -2.24 2.17 1.48
CA LEU A 76 -1.71 0.88 1.84
C LEU A 76 -0.23 0.77 1.40
N PRO A 77 0.61 0.05 2.15
CA PRO A 77 1.94 -0.31 1.68
C PRO A 77 1.83 -1.17 0.41
N GLY A 78 2.45 -0.72 -0.67
CA GLY A 78 2.31 -1.40 -1.95
C GLY A 78 3.06 -0.70 -3.07
N GLY A 79 2.78 -1.15 -4.29
CA GLY A 79 3.53 -0.69 -5.44
C GLY A 79 3.05 -1.24 -6.77
N ARG A 80 3.79 -0.88 -7.81
CA ARG A 80 3.58 -1.38 -9.15
C ARG A 80 4.51 -2.57 -9.38
N LEU A 81 3.97 -3.64 -9.95
CA LEU A 81 4.75 -4.78 -10.41
C LEU A 81 5.52 -4.46 -11.71
N ARG A 82 6.71 -5.00 -11.83
CA ARG A 82 7.51 -5.05 -13.05
C ARG A 82 6.89 -6.07 -14.03
N PRO A 83 7.20 -5.97 -15.33
CA PRO A 83 6.81 -7.01 -16.28
C PRO A 83 7.39 -8.36 -15.86
N GLY A 84 6.55 -9.40 -15.79
CA GLY A 84 6.96 -10.74 -15.37
C GLY A 84 7.21 -10.94 -13.87
N GLU A 85 7.04 -9.91 -13.04
CA GLU A 85 7.05 -10.06 -11.57
C GLU A 85 5.76 -10.77 -11.12
N ASP A 86 5.91 -11.71 -10.18
CA ASP A 86 4.82 -12.46 -9.53
C ASP A 86 4.13 -11.64 -8.44
#